data_AF-A0AA39KE43-F1
#
_entry.id   AF-A0AA39KE43-F1
#
_cell.length_a   1.000
_cell.length_b   1.000
_cell.length_c   1.000
_cell.angle_alpha   90.00
_cell.angle_beta   90.00
_cell.angle_gamma   90.00
#
_symmetry.space_group_name_H-M   'P 1'
#
loop_
_entity.id
_entity.type
_entity.pdbx_description
1 polymer ?
#
loop_
_entity_poly.entity_id
_entity_poly.type
_entity_poly.pdbx_seq_one_letter_code
_entity_poly.pdbx_strand_id
1 'polypeptide(L)'
;MPPEITRTDMTTPILQLKSLGIDDLMKFEWVSAPPAESVLRALEGLVAAGMIGEDGHLTLMGEKVAECPVEVGIARMLFTSKEYSCGEEMLTIAAMTAVQDVFIIPDGAPGALAELERRKFTAEEGDHLTLLNAYNAFVRYGKSSGWCKSHALSFRVMSRAVSIRAQLKKYMQRFNLPLTSCEGDAKRLRRCLVSGYWRNGARWMADGTYRSVRGNSILHVHPTSVLFTRKPRTGWVVFHEMEETKKTQIRIITEIEPDWLTEHGLEYRDKRG
;
A
#
# COMPACT_ATOMS: atom_id res chain seq x y z
N MET A 1 17.00 -24.00 -9.18
CA MET A 1 16.09 -22.87 -8.85
C MET A 1 15.35 -22.51 -10.13
N PRO A 2 14.00 -22.47 -10.15
CA PRO A 2 13.32 -21.89 -11.29
C PRO A 2 13.69 -20.39 -11.42
N PRO A 3 13.77 -19.85 -12.64
CA PRO A 3 14.23 -18.48 -12.90
C PRO A 3 13.43 -17.44 -12.11
N GLU A 4 14.09 -16.35 -11.71
CA GLU A 4 13.54 -15.29 -10.82
C GLU A 4 12.18 -14.76 -11.29
N ILE A 5 11.98 -14.66 -12.61
CA ILE A 5 10.74 -14.27 -13.31
C ILE A 5 9.52 -15.15 -12.97
N THR A 6 9.73 -16.37 -12.44
CA THR A 6 8.63 -17.28 -12.07
C THR A 6 8.02 -16.96 -10.70
N ARG A 7 8.61 -16.04 -9.94
CA ARG A 7 8.11 -15.58 -8.63
C ARG A 7 7.86 -14.08 -8.56
N THR A 8 8.16 -13.33 -9.62
CA THR A 8 8.05 -11.87 -9.65
C THR A 8 6.63 -11.43 -10.02
N ASP A 9 6.17 -10.34 -9.40
CA ASP A 9 4.97 -9.64 -9.85
C ASP A 9 5.19 -9.07 -11.26
N MET A 10 4.40 -9.55 -12.23
CA MET A 10 4.49 -9.17 -13.64
C MET A 10 3.75 -7.86 -13.95
N THR A 11 3.09 -7.24 -12.97
CA THR A 11 2.27 -6.05 -13.15
C THR A 11 3.07 -4.88 -13.74
N THR A 12 4.20 -4.50 -13.12
CA THR A 12 5.03 -3.39 -13.61
C THR A 12 5.70 -3.69 -14.97
N PRO A 13 6.34 -4.85 -15.19
CA PRO A 13 6.89 -5.19 -16.51
C PRO A 13 5.84 -5.14 -17.63
N ILE A 14 4.63 -5.67 -17.40
CA ILE A 14 3.57 -5.67 -18.41
C ILE A 14 3.08 -4.26 -18.71
N LEU A 15 2.90 -3.42 -17.69
CA LEU A 15 2.55 -2.02 -17.88
C LEU A 15 3.60 -1.29 -18.73
N GLN A 16 4.88 -1.55 -18.48
CA GLN A 16 5.97 -0.97 -19.27
C GLN A 16 5.99 -1.46 -20.72
N LEU A 17 5.82 -2.75 -20.97
CA LEU A 17 5.75 -3.30 -22.33
C LEU A 17 4.58 -2.69 -23.11
N LYS A 18 3.41 -2.58 -22.48
CA LYS A 18 2.23 -1.92 -23.06
C LYS A 18 2.51 -0.46 -23.41
N SER A 19 3.25 0.28 -22.56
CA SER A 19 3.63 1.67 -22.84
C SER A 19 4.58 1.84 -24.03
N LEU A 20 5.29 0.76 -24.41
CA LEU A 20 6.15 0.71 -25.59
C LEU A 20 5.40 0.28 -26.86
N GLY A 21 4.07 0.09 -26.79
CA GLY A 21 3.25 -0.38 -27.91
C GLY A 21 3.31 -1.90 -28.13
N ILE A 22 3.81 -2.66 -27.15
CA ILE A 22 3.87 -4.13 -27.23
C ILE A 22 2.56 -4.69 -26.68
N ASP A 23 1.59 -4.89 -27.57
CA ASP A 23 0.27 -5.37 -27.20
C ASP A 23 0.15 -6.90 -27.17
N ASP A 24 0.86 -7.59 -28.07
CA ASP A 24 0.86 -9.06 -28.18
C ASP A 24 1.98 -9.67 -27.31
N LEU A 25 1.68 -9.78 -26.02
CA LEU A 25 2.61 -10.36 -25.02
C LEU A 25 2.93 -11.84 -25.26
N MET A 26 2.11 -12.55 -26.05
CA MET A 26 2.31 -13.95 -26.40
C MET A 26 3.37 -14.10 -27.49
N LYS A 27 3.48 -13.13 -28.40
CA LYS A 27 4.53 -13.08 -29.44
C LYS A 27 5.78 -12.32 -29.02
N PHE A 28 5.76 -11.67 -27.86
CA PHE A 28 6.93 -10.95 -27.36
C PHE A 28 8.09 -11.91 -27.09
N GLU A 29 9.30 -11.55 -27.53
CA GLU A 29 10.51 -12.35 -27.35
C GLU A 29 11.05 -12.18 -25.92
N TRP A 30 10.52 -12.96 -24.99
CA TRP A 30 11.00 -12.99 -23.62
C TRP A 30 12.38 -13.63 -23.51
N VAL A 31 13.29 -13.01 -22.75
CA VAL A 31 14.58 -13.64 -22.36
C VAL A 31 14.35 -14.94 -21.59
N SER A 32 13.33 -14.95 -20.74
CA SER A 32 12.77 -16.14 -20.10
C SER A 32 11.27 -15.93 -19.98
N ALA A 33 10.47 -16.74 -20.69
CA ALA A 33 9.03 -16.55 -20.72
C ALA A 33 8.41 -16.78 -19.33
N PRO A 34 7.66 -15.80 -18.79
CA PRO A 34 6.93 -15.99 -17.54
C PRO A 34 5.78 -17.00 -17.72
N PRO A 35 5.30 -17.65 -16.64
CA PRO A 35 4.10 -18.47 -16.70
C PRO A 35 2.90 -17.67 -17.22
N ALA A 36 2.11 -18.26 -18.13
CA ALA A 36 0.94 -17.60 -18.72
C ALA A 36 -0.06 -17.11 -17.66
N GLU A 37 -0.23 -17.88 -16.57
CA GLU A 37 -1.07 -17.51 -15.44
C GLU A 37 -0.58 -16.22 -14.74
N SER A 38 0.73 -16.01 -14.62
CA SER A 38 1.30 -14.79 -14.03
C SER A 38 1.03 -13.57 -14.90
N VAL A 39 1.12 -13.72 -16.23
CA VAL A 39 0.81 -12.64 -17.19
C VAL A 39 -0.67 -12.29 -17.15
N LEU A 40 -1.54 -13.31 -17.19
CA LEU A 40 -2.99 -13.12 -17.12
C LEU A 40 -3.40 -12.43 -15.82
N ARG A 41 -2.89 -12.89 -14.68
CA ARG A 41 -3.18 -12.29 -13.37
C ARG A 41 -2.75 -10.83 -13.26
N ALA A 42 -1.62 -10.48 -13.88
CA ALA A 42 -1.13 -9.10 -13.92
C ALA A 42 -2.01 -8.22 -14.83
N LEU A 43 -2.40 -8.71 -16.01
CA LEU A 43 -3.37 -8.03 -16.88
C LEU A 43 -4.71 -7.80 -16.20
N GLU A 44 -5.27 -8.82 -15.55
CA GLU A 44 -6.51 -8.70 -14.76
C GLU A 44 -6.37 -7.66 -13.63
N GLY A 45 -5.20 -7.58 -13.01
CA GLY A 45 -4.87 -6.57 -12.02
C GLY A 45 -4.87 -5.16 -12.59
N LEU A 46 -4.20 -4.96 -13.73
CA LEU A 46 -4.12 -3.67 -14.43
C LEU A 46 -5.48 -3.20 -14.97
N VAL A 47 -6.29 -4.11 -15.51
CA VAL A 47 -7.67 -3.81 -15.94
C VAL A 47 -8.50 -3.38 -14.73
N ALA A 48 -8.46 -4.14 -13.64
CA ALA A 48 -9.23 -3.77 -12.44
C ALA A 48 -8.75 -2.46 -11.79
N ALA A 49 -7.47 -2.11 -11.94
CA ALA A 49 -6.95 -0.81 -11.53
C ALA A 49 -7.29 0.33 -12.49
N GLY A 50 -7.97 0.05 -13.60
CA GLY A 50 -8.32 1.03 -14.63
C GLY A 50 -7.10 1.57 -15.37
N MET A 51 -5.99 0.82 -15.40
CA MET A 51 -4.77 1.17 -16.14
C MET A 51 -4.80 0.63 -17.57
N ILE A 52 -5.57 -0.43 -17.82
CA ILE A 52 -5.85 -0.98 -19.15
C ILE A 52 -7.36 -0.86 -19.41
N GLY A 53 -7.74 -0.40 -20.60
CA GLY A 53 -9.11 -0.30 -21.07
C GLY A 53 -9.68 -1.63 -21.55
N GLU A 54 -10.97 -1.66 -21.89
CA GLU A 54 -11.64 -2.86 -22.43
C GLU A 54 -11.09 -3.28 -23.80
N ASP A 55 -10.50 -2.34 -24.54
CA ASP A 55 -9.80 -2.55 -25.79
C ASP A 55 -8.40 -3.17 -25.62
N GLY A 56 -7.93 -3.34 -24.38
CA GLY A 56 -6.63 -3.89 -24.07
C GLY A 56 -5.47 -2.89 -24.17
N HIS A 57 -5.74 -1.60 -24.42
CA HIS A 57 -4.74 -0.54 -24.48
C HIS A 57 -4.61 0.19 -23.13
N LEU A 58 -3.52 0.94 -22.95
CA LEU A 58 -3.35 1.75 -21.74
C LEU A 58 -4.39 2.87 -21.71
N THR A 59 -4.98 3.09 -20.54
CA THR A 59 -5.74 4.31 -20.27
C THR A 59 -4.80 5.48 -20.03
N LEU A 60 -5.30 6.72 -20.00
CA LEU A 60 -4.51 7.88 -19.60
C LEU A 60 -3.86 7.73 -18.21
N MET A 61 -4.50 6.97 -17.31
CA MET A 61 -3.89 6.63 -16.02
C MET A 61 -2.75 5.63 -16.22
N GLY A 62 -2.97 4.56 -17.00
CA GLY A 62 -1.95 3.57 -17.31
C GLY A 62 -0.69 4.16 -17.95
N GLU A 63 -0.86 5.06 -18.92
CA GLU A 63 0.25 5.79 -19.56
C GLU A 63 1.06 6.60 -18.54
N LYS A 64 0.40 7.41 -17.71
CA LYS A 64 1.08 8.22 -16.68
C LYS A 64 1.79 7.36 -15.63
N VAL A 65 1.20 6.23 -15.25
CA VAL A 65 1.81 5.30 -14.29
C VAL A 65 3.00 4.56 -14.91
N ALA A 66 2.98 4.27 -16.22
CA ALA A 66 4.15 3.74 -16.91
C ALA A 66 5.35 4.71 -16.89
N GLU A 67 5.10 6.03 -16.95
CA GLU A 67 6.14 7.07 -16.84
C GLU A 67 6.66 7.30 -15.41
N CYS A 68 5.94 6.81 -14.40
CA CYS A 68 6.29 6.93 -12.99
C CYS A 68 6.09 5.55 -12.34
N PRO A 69 7.09 4.64 -12.43
CA PRO A 69 6.93 3.24 -12.03
C PRO A 69 6.90 3.11 -10.50
N VAL A 70 5.79 3.56 -9.91
CA VAL A 70 5.34 3.22 -8.57
C VAL A 70 4.51 1.94 -8.64
N GLU A 71 4.36 1.28 -7.50
CA GLU A 71 3.44 0.15 -7.40
C GLU A 71 2.02 0.58 -7.82
N VAL A 72 1.31 -0.31 -8.52
CA VAL A 72 -0.04 -0.05 -9.06
C VAL A 72 -1.03 0.39 -7.99
N GLY A 73 -0.97 -0.23 -6.80
CA GLY A 73 -1.83 0.16 -5.67
C GLY A 73 -1.58 1.61 -5.21
N ILE A 74 -0.30 1.98 -5.05
CA ILE A 74 0.11 3.36 -4.75
C ILE A 74 -0.36 4.32 -5.84
N ALA A 75 -0.10 4.01 -7.11
CA ALA A 75 -0.50 4.85 -8.22
C ALA A 75 -2.01 5.08 -8.22
N ARG A 76 -2.80 4.00 -8.12
CA ARG A 76 -4.26 4.10 -8.11
C ARG A 76 -4.77 4.95 -6.96
N MET A 77 -4.23 4.74 -5.75
CA MET A 77 -4.54 5.55 -4.57
C MET A 77 -4.22 7.04 -4.78
N LEU A 78 -3.05 7.37 -5.33
CA LEU A 78 -2.66 8.77 -5.60
C LEU A 78 -3.57 9.43 -6.64
N PHE A 79 -3.94 8.73 -7.71
CA PHE A 79 -4.84 9.25 -8.74
C PHE A 79 -6.28 9.44 -8.24
N THR A 80 -6.74 8.55 -7.37
CA THR A 80 -8.10 8.59 -6.80
C THR A 80 -8.21 9.60 -5.64
N SER A 81 -7.09 10.02 -5.05
CA SER A 81 -7.06 10.97 -3.92
C SER A 81 -7.81 12.28 -4.14
N LYS A 82 -7.96 12.71 -5.41
CA LYS A 82 -8.76 13.89 -5.79
C LYS A 82 -10.23 13.75 -5.42
N GLU A 83 -10.80 12.56 -5.54
CA GLU A 83 -12.22 12.27 -5.26
C GLU A 83 -12.52 12.35 -3.77
N TYR A 84 -11.51 12.09 -2.94
CA TYR A 84 -11.57 12.14 -1.48
C TYR A 84 -10.97 13.41 -0.89
N SER A 85 -10.46 14.31 -1.73
CA SER A 85 -9.77 15.54 -1.34
C SER A 85 -8.59 15.32 -0.38
N CYS A 86 -7.89 14.18 -0.47
CA CYS A 86 -6.83 13.78 0.47
C CYS A 86 -5.46 13.54 -0.19
N GLY A 87 -5.13 14.33 -1.21
CA GLY A 87 -3.90 14.19 -1.98
C GLY A 87 -2.62 14.38 -1.15
N GLU A 88 -2.60 15.34 -0.22
CA GLU A 88 -1.42 15.59 0.63
C GLU A 88 -1.12 14.40 1.55
N GLU A 89 -2.15 13.81 2.16
CA GLU A 89 -2.02 12.65 3.06
C GLU A 89 -1.67 11.38 2.29
N MET A 90 -2.33 11.10 1.16
CA MET A 90 -2.03 9.92 0.33
C MET A 90 -0.61 9.96 -0.21
N LEU A 91 -0.12 11.13 -0.60
CA LEU A 91 1.28 11.32 -0.97
C LEU A 91 2.23 11.02 0.20
N THR A 92 1.82 11.25 1.46
CA THR A 92 2.67 11.00 2.63
C THR A 92 2.69 9.51 2.91
N ILE A 93 1.51 8.89 2.90
CA ILE A 93 1.36 7.45 3.09
C ILE A 93 2.17 6.71 2.03
N ALA A 94 2.05 7.06 0.74
CA ALA A 94 2.83 6.46 -0.34
C ALA A 94 4.35 6.54 -0.11
N ALA A 95 4.86 7.65 0.41
CA ALA A 95 6.28 7.79 0.70
C ALA A 95 6.73 7.02 1.94
N MET A 96 5.85 6.90 2.94
CA MET A 96 6.13 6.22 4.20
C MET A 96 6.02 4.70 4.10
N THR A 97 5.16 4.18 3.24
CA THR A 97 5.06 2.72 3.01
C THR A 97 6.17 2.23 2.07
N ALA A 98 6.77 3.09 1.26
CA ALA A 98 7.96 2.77 0.44
C ALA A 98 9.26 2.61 1.25
N VAL A 99 9.22 2.84 2.57
CA VAL A 99 10.37 2.66 3.47
C VAL A 99 10.02 1.68 4.59
N GLN A 100 11.01 0.91 5.02
CA GLN A 100 10.87 -0.07 6.11
C GLN A 100 11.53 0.44 7.39
N ASP A 101 11.16 -0.15 8.53
CA ASP A 101 11.77 0.07 9.85
C ASP A 101 11.78 1.55 10.31
N VAL A 102 10.62 2.20 10.17
CA VAL A 102 10.40 3.58 10.62
C VAL A 102 10.59 3.72 12.14
N PHE A 103 9.97 2.82 12.89
CA PHE A 103 10.07 2.75 14.35
C PHE A 103 11.21 1.82 14.75
N ILE A 104 12.10 2.28 15.62
CA ILE A 104 13.29 1.56 16.05
C ILE A 104 13.39 1.54 17.57
N ILE A 105 14.12 0.57 18.12
CA ILE A 105 14.55 0.60 19.52
C ILE A 105 15.94 1.23 19.54
N PRO A 106 16.12 2.43 20.14
CA PRO A 106 17.44 3.05 20.22
C PRO A 106 18.44 2.18 21.00
N ASP A 107 19.71 2.21 20.61
CA ASP A 107 20.77 1.44 21.29
C ASP A 107 20.82 1.74 22.79
N GLY A 108 20.80 0.69 23.60
CA GLY A 108 20.81 0.78 25.06
C GLY A 108 19.49 1.24 25.70
N ALA A 109 18.46 1.54 24.92
CA ALA A 109 17.15 1.91 25.45
C ALA A 109 16.29 0.65 25.76
N PRO A 110 15.52 0.65 26.86
CA PRO A 110 14.53 -0.40 27.09
C PRO A 110 13.45 -0.39 26.00
N GLY A 111 13.10 -1.56 25.46
CA GLY A 111 12.06 -1.68 24.42
C GLY A 111 10.70 -1.10 24.84
N ALA A 112 10.38 -1.12 26.14
CA ALA A 112 9.17 -0.49 26.69
C ALA A 112 9.12 1.03 26.49
N LEU A 113 10.27 1.72 26.53
CA LEU A 113 10.33 3.16 26.30
C LEU A 113 10.13 3.48 24.82
N ALA A 114 10.73 2.70 23.92
CA ALA A 114 10.52 2.85 22.48
C ALA A 114 9.04 2.64 22.10
N GLU A 115 8.38 1.67 22.72
CA GLU A 115 6.95 1.44 22.53
C GLU A 115 6.09 2.59 23.08
N LEU A 116 6.47 3.20 24.21
CA LEU A 116 5.80 4.39 24.75
C LEU A 116 5.89 5.58 23.78
N GLU A 117 7.06 5.82 23.21
CA GLU A 117 7.26 6.87 22.21
C GLU A 117 6.45 6.60 20.94
N ARG A 118 6.47 5.34 20.46
CA ARG A 118 5.68 4.92 19.30
C ARG A 118 4.18 5.18 19.48
N ARG A 119 3.63 4.96 20.67
CA ARG A 119 2.20 5.18 20.97
C ARG A 119 1.73 6.61 20.72
N LYS A 120 2.63 7.61 20.77
CA LYS A 120 2.30 9.01 20.48
C LYS A 120 1.89 9.25 19.02
N PHE A 121 2.27 8.34 18.12
CA PHE A 121 1.93 8.41 16.69
C PHE A 121 0.80 7.46 16.31
N THR A 122 0.50 6.47 17.16
CA THR A 122 -0.49 5.42 16.88
C THR A 122 -1.87 6.02 16.60
N ALA A 123 -2.39 5.68 15.42
CA ALA A 123 -3.78 5.89 15.05
C ALA A 123 -4.59 4.62 15.36
N GLU A 124 -5.80 4.77 15.90
CA GLU A 124 -6.67 3.62 16.21
C GLU A 124 -7.09 2.87 14.94
N GLU A 125 -7.21 3.60 13.84
CA GLU A 125 -7.61 3.09 12.52
C GLU A 125 -6.55 2.16 11.91
N GLY A 126 -5.27 2.32 12.26
CA GLY A 126 -4.22 1.41 11.82
C GLY A 126 -2.88 2.06 11.42
N ASP A 127 -2.05 1.27 10.77
CA ASP A 127 -0.65 1.57 10.51
C ASP A 127 -0.45 2.69 9.48
N HIS A 128 -1.26 2.77 8.41
CA HIS A 128 -1.11 3.82 7.40
C HIS A 128 -1.26 5.23 8.03
N LEU A 129 -2.26 5.40 8.91
CA LEU A 129 -2.47 6.67 9.63
C LEU A 129 -1.41 6.89 10.71
N THR A 130 -0.92 5.82 11.33
CA THR A 130 0.21 5.89 12.27
C THR A 130 1.49 6.40 11.59
N LEU A 131 1.78 5.93 10.37
CA LEU A 131 2.90 6.38 9.55
C LEU A 131 2.72 7.84 9.10
N LEU A 132 1.49 8.23 8.74
CA LEU A 132 1.14 9.62 8.43
C LEU A 132 1.43 10.56 9.62
N ASN A 133 1.01 10.17 10.82
CA ASN A 133 1.25 10.93 12.05
C ASN A 133 2.75 11.08 12.34
N ALA A 134 3.52 10.01 12.22
CA ALA A 134 4.97 10.03 12.42
C ALA A 134 5.67 10.98 11.43
N TYR A 135 5.30 10.94 10.15
CA TYR A 135 5.84 11.85 9.14
C TYR A 135 5.50 13.31 9.42
N ASN A 136 4.22 13.61 9.70
CA ASN A 136 3.77 14.97 9.97
C ASN A 136 4.46 15.55 11.21
N ALA A 137 4.62 14.76 12.28
CA ALA A 137 5.36 15.16 13.45
C ALA A 137 6.85 15.41 13.14
N PHE A 138 7.50 14.51 12.41
CA PHE A 138 8.89 14.67 12.01
C PHE A 138 9.13 15.96 11.22
N VAL A 139 8.26 16.28 10.26
CA VAL A 139 8.33 17.52 9.49
C VAL A 139 8.08 18.74 10.37
N ARG A 140 7.04 18.70 11.23
CA ARG A 140 6.67 19.78 12.15
C ARG A 140 7.80 20.13 13.12
N TYR A 141 8.52 19.14 13.63
CA TYR A 141 9.65 19.32 14.55
C TYR A 141 11.00 19.46 13.85
N GLY A 142 11.00 19.98 12.62
CA GLY A 142 12.21 20.45 11.95
C GLY A 142 13.09 19.34 11.36
N LYS A 143 12.55 18.13 11.16
CA LYS A 143 13.27 16.99 10.57
C LYS A 143 14.60 16.70 11.28
N SER A 144 14.60 16.73 12.61
CA SER A 144 15.81 16.62 13.43
C SER A 144 16.19 15.17 13.75
N SER A 145 17.47 14.85 13.58
CA SER A 145 18.03 13.55 14.00
C SER A 145 17.91 13.34 15.52
N GLY A 146 18.16 14.39 16.31
CA GLY A 146 17.99 14.35 17.76
C GLY A 146 16.54 14.08 18.16
N TRP A 147 15.59 14.73 17.47
CA TRP A 147 14.16 14.50 17.69
C TRP A 147 13.75 13.06 17.37
N CYS A 148 14.24 12.50 16.25
CA CYS A 148 14.02 11.10 15.89
C CYS A 148 14.54 10.13 16.97
N LYS A 149 15.75 10.38 17.50
CA LYS A 149 16.32 9.55 18.58
C LYS A 149 15.44 9.57 19.83
N SER A 150 14.93 10.74 20.22
CA SER A 150 14.04 10.88 21.37
C SER A 150 12.66 10.26 21.19
N HIS A 151 12.22 10.04 19.95
CA HIS A 151 10.89 9.51 19.62
C HIS A 151 10.91 8.12 19.00
N ALA A 152 12.01 7.37 19.16
CA ALA A 152 12.15 6.00 18.66
C ALA A 152 11.91 5.88 17.13
N LEU A 153 12.37 6.87 16.37
CA LEU A 153 12.27 6.91 14.90
C LEU A 153 13.66 6.85 14.26
N SER A 154 13.74 6.20 13.09
CA SER A 154 14.96 6.15 12.30
C SER A 154 15.13 7.39 11.44
N PHE A 155 16.07 8.28 11.80
CA PHE A 155 16.33 9.51 11.04
C PHE A 155 16.69 9.25 9.57
N ARG A 156 17.46 8.19 9.30
CA ARG A 156 17.83 7.76 7.94
C ARG A 156 16.60 7.40 7.12
N VAL A 157 15.68 6.63 7.71
CA VAL A 157 14.44 6.18 7.05
C VAL A 157 13.49 7.36 6.83
N MET A 158 13.30 8.22 7.84
CA MET A 158 12.47 9.42 7.73
C MET A 158 12.99 10.39 6.67
N SER A 159 14.32 10.57 6.59
CA SER A 159 14.94 11.41 5.55
C SER A 159 14.74 10.83 4.15
N ARG A 160 14.82 9.50 4.00
CA ARG A 160 14.51 8.82 2.73
C ARG A 160 13.04 9.03 2.34
N ALA A 161 12.10 8.92 3.28
CA ALA A 161 10.68 9.18 3.02
C ALA A 161 10.44 10.64 2.58
N VAL A 162 11.15 11.63 3.14
CA VAL A 162 11.09 13.02 2.66
C VAL A 162 11.52 13.13 1.19
N SER A 163 12.62 12.48 0.80
CA SER A 163 13.08 12.47 -0.59
C SER A 163 12.09 11.79 -1.54
N ILE A 164 11.54 10.64 -1.15
CA ILE A 164 10.53 9.91 -1.94
C ILE A 164 9.27 10.77 -2.11
N ARG A 165 8.76 11.37 -1.02
CA ARG A 165 7.61 12.28 -1.08
C ARG A 165 7.85 13.42 -2.05
N ALA A 166 9.04 14.03 -2.02
CA ALA A 166 9.39 15.13 -2.93
C ALA A 166 9.43 14.69 -4.40
N GLN A 167 9.89 13.47 -4.68
CA GLN A 167 9.87 12.90 -6.03
C GLN A 167 8.43 12.63 -6.50
N LEU A 168 7.63 11.95 -5.68
CA LEU A 168 6.22 11.66 -5.98
C LEU A 168 5.41 12.95 -6.17
N LYS A 169 5.70 14.00 -5.39
CA LYS A 169 5.06 15.32 -5.53
C LYS A 169 5.25 15.91 -6.93
N LYS A 170 6.45 15.78 -7.51
CA LYS A 170 6.73 16.28 -8.87
C LYS A 170 5.87 15.56 -9.91
N TYR A 171 5.68 14.24 -9.76
CA TYR A 171 4.79 13.48 -10.64
C TYR A 171 3.34 13.89 -10.47
N MET A 172 2.84 14.04 -9.24
CA MET A 172 1.48 14.53 -9.00
C MET A 172 1.25 15.89 -9.66
N GLN A 173 2.20 16.81 -9.53
CA GLN A 173 2.14 18.12 -10.19
C GLN A 173 2.15 17.99 -11.72
N ARG A 174 3.06 17.19 -12.30
CA ARG A 174 3.13 16.94 -13.74
C ARG A 174 1.83 16.36 -14.30
N PHE A 175 1.17 15.49 -13.53
CA PHE A 175 -0.06 14.81 -13.93
C PHE A 175 -1.35 15.59 -13.61
N ASN A 176 -1.22 16.81 -13.04
CA ASN A 176 -2.32 17.65 -12.57
C ASN A 176 -3.20 16.97 -11.51
N LEU A 177 -2.59 16.22 -10.58
CA LEU A 177 -3.27 15.65 -9.43
C LEU A 177 -3.31 16.69 -8.29
N PRO A 178 -4.51 17.05 -7.79
CA PRO A 178 -4.65 18.02 -6.71
C PRO A 178 -3.95 17.58 -5.43
N LEU A 179 -3.21 18.51 -4.82
CA LEU A 179 -2.59 18.35 -3.51
C LEU A 179 -3.45 19.06 -2.46
N THR A 180 -4.63 18.49 -2.20
CA THR A 180 -5.56 18.97 -1.16
C THR A 180 -5.44 18.10 0.08
N SER A 181 -5.76 18.67 1.25
CA SER A 181 -5.86 17.95 2.51
C SER A 181 -7.32 17.69 2.85
N CYS A 182 -7.61 16.53 3.42
CA CYS A 182 -8.94 16.23 3.95
C CYS A 182 -9.08 16.61 5.44
N GLU A 183 -8.16 17.43 5.95
CA GLU A 183 -8.20 18.05 7.29
C GLU A 183 -8.40 17.05 8.45
N GLY A 184 -7.83 15.85 8.31
CA GLY A 184 -7.93 14.80 9.33
C GLY A 184 -9.17 13.90 9.24
N ASP A 185 -9.96 13.97 8.16
CA ASP A 185 -11.05 13.03 7.91
C ASP A 185 -10.51 11.61 7.63
N ALA A 186 -10.38 10.82 8.70
CA ALA A 186 -9.90 9.45 8.64
C ALA A 186 -10.79 8.51 7.80
N LYS A 187 -12.08 8.82 7.62
CA LYS A 187 -12.97 7.99 6.79
C LYS A 187 -12.63 8.19 5.31
N ARG A 188 -12.44 9.43 4.86
CA ARG A 188 -12.01 9.73 3.49
C ARG A 188 -10.65 9.10 3.17
N LEU A 189 -9.70 9.20 4.10
CA LEU A 189 -8.38 8.59 3.93
C LEU A 189 -8.48 7.08 3.71
N ARG A 190 -9.27 6.40 4.54
CA ARG A 190 -9.44 4.95 4.46
C ARG A 190 -10.17 4.50 3.20
N ARG A 191 -11.22 5.20 2.77
CA ARG A 191 -11.89 4.92 1.48
C ARG A 191 -10.94 5.11 0.30
N CYS A 192 -10.12 6.17 0.33
CA CYS A 192 -9.09 6.37 -0.69
C CYS A 192 -8.02 5.26 -0.67
N LEU A 193 -7.60 4.78 0.51
CA LEU A 193 -6.67 3.65 0.63
C LEU A 193 -7.26 2.38 -0.01
N VAL A 194 -8.54 2.10 0.25
CA VAL A 194 -9.25 0.96 -0.35
C VAL A 194 -9.22 1.05 -1.88
N SER A 195 -9.34 2.24 -2.46
CA SER A 195 -9.29 2.39 -3.93
C SER A 195 -7.98 1.93 -4.57
N GLY A 196 -6.87 1.84 -3.82
CA GLY A 196 -5.60 1.28 -4.28
C GLY A 196 -5.36 -0.17 -3.85
N TYR A 197 -5.96 -0.58 -2.72
CA TYR A 197 -5.66 -1.84 -2.04
C TYR A 197 -6.88 -2.74 -1.81
N TRP A 198 -7.98 -2.56 -2.55
CA TRP A 198 -9.21 -3.35 -2.40
C TRP A 198 -8.97 -4.86 -2.54
N ARG A 199 -8.05 -5.24 -3.43
CA ARG A 199 -7.60 -6.64 -3.63
C ARG A 199 -6.84 -7.21 -2.43
N ASN A 200 -6.36 -6.36 -1.53
CA ASN A 200 -5.68 -6.70 -0.29
C ASN A 200 -6.60 -6.52 0.92
N GLY A 201 -7.91 -6.77 0.74
CA GLY A 201 -8.86 -6.85 1.84
C GLY A 201 -8.72 -8.16 2.62
N ALA A 202 -9.00 -8.12 3.93
CA ALA A 202 -9.08 -9.31 4.75
C ALA A 202 -10.13 -9.19 5.87
N ARG A 203 -10.78 -10.32 6.19
CA ARG A 203 -11.79 -10.44 7.25
C ARG A 203 -11.22 -11.14 8.47
N TRP A 204 -11.44 -10.57 9.66
CA TRP A 204 -11.06 -11.17 10.94
C TRP A 204 -11.92 -12.40 11.26
N MET A 205 -11.28 -13.42 11.84
CA MET A 205 -11.91 -14.68 12.25
C MET A 205 -11.81 -14.88 13.77
N ALA A 206 -12.74 -15.66 14.33
CA ALA A 206 -12.79 -15.93 15.77
C ALA A 206 -11.53 -16.62 16.34
N ASP A 207 -10.73 -17.27 15.49
CA ASP A 207 -9.45 -17.89 15.84
C ASP A 207 -8.28 -16.89 15.91
N GLY A 208 -8.55 -15.60 15.72
CA GLY A 208 -7.55 -14.53 15.73
C GLY A 208 -6.75 -14.39 14.43
N THR A 209 -7.06 -15.21 13.41
CA THR A 209 -6.49 -15.08 12.06
C THR A 209 -7.36 -14.20 11.17
N TYR A 210 -6.84 -13.87 9.99
CA TYR A 210 -7.59 -13.21 8.94
C TYR A 210 -7.79 -14.14 7.74
N ARG A 211 -8.85 -13.91 6.97
CA ARG A 211 -9.10 -14.56 5.69
C ARG A 211 -9.02 -13.51 4.58
N SER A 212 -8.14 -13.75 3.61
CA SER A 212 -8.00 -12.89 2.43
C SER A 212 -9.31 -12.88 1.63
N VAL A 213 -9.70 -11.70 1.12
CA VAL A 213 -10.80 -11.61 0.14
C VAL A 213 -10.46 -12.31 -1.17
N ARG A 214 -9.16 -12.47 -1.46
CA ARG A 214 -8.65 -13.25 -2.59
C ARG A 214 -8.22 -14.63 -2.12
N GLY A 215 -8.90 -15.66 -2.61
CA GLY A 215 -8.50 -17.06 -2.40
C GLY A 215 -8.73 -17.62 -1.01
N ASN A 216 -9.29 -16.84 -0.07
CA ASN A 216 -9.61 -17.26 1.30
C ASN A 216 -8.40 -17.80 2.10
N SER A 217 -7.19 -17.38 1.74
CA SER A 217 -5.95 -17.77 2.42
C SER A 217 -5.93 -17.28 3.88
N ILE A 218 -5.28 -18.07 4.75
CA ILE A 218 -5.08 -17.72 6.15
C ILE A 218 -3.96 -16.69 6.27
N LEU A 219 -4.25 -15.56 6.91
CA LEU A 219 -3.33 -14.46 7.10
C LEU A 219 -3.12 -14.18 8.60
N HIS A 220 -1.90 -13.78 8.95
CA HIS A 220 -1.53 -13.39 10.31
C HIS A 220 -1.03 -11.95 10.35
N VAL A 221 -1.43 -11.19 11.37
CA VAL A 221 -0.92 -9.83 11.55
C VAL A 221 0.55 -9.88 11.94
N HIS A 222 1.39 -9.07 11.28
CA HIS A 222 2.79 -8.95 11.66
C HIS A 222 2.93 -8.27 13.05
N PRO A 223 3.85 -8.70 13.93
CA PRO A 223 4.00 -8.16 15.29
C PRO A 223 4.25 -6.65 15.39
N THR A 224 4.75 -6.05 14.32
CA THR A 224 4.98 -4.60 14.27
C THR A 224 3.70 -3.81 13.98
N SER A 225 2.58 -4.42 13.62
CA SER A 225 1.34 -3.69 13.38
C SER A 225 0.69 -3.22 14.69
N VAL A 226 0.08 -2.04 14.68
CA VAL A 226 -0.75 -1.56 15.81
C VAL A 226 -1.99 -2.45 16.04
N LEU A 227 -2.38 -3.24 15.03
CA LEU A 227 -3.48 -4.20 15.09
C LEU A 227 -3.06 -5.61 15.52
N PHE A 228 -1.79 -5.85 15.89
CA PHE A 228 -1.31 -7.18 16.28
C PHE A 228 -2.06 -7.76 17.49
N THR A 229 -2.39 -6.91 18.47
CA THR A 229 -3.08 -7.30 19.70
C THR A 229 -4.51 -6.76 19.79
N ARG A 230 -5.04 -6.21 18.69
CA ARG A 230 -6.35 -5.55 18.66
C ARG A 230 -7.23 -6.12 17.57
N LYS A 231 -8.50 -6.32 17.91
CA LYS A 231 -9.53 -6.67 16.93
C LYS A 231 -10.09 -5.37 16.31
N PRO A 232 -10.14 -5.24 14.98
CA PRO A 232 -10.81 -4.12 14.32
C PRO A 232 -12.31 -4.16 14.63
N ARG A 233 -12.92 -3.00 14.86
CA ARG A 233 -14.35 -2.89 15.24
C ARG A 233 -15.26 -3.43 14.14
N THR A 234 -14.96 -3.14 12.89
CA THR A 234 -15.70 -3.64 11.72
C THR A 234 -15.44 -5.12 11.44
N GLY A 235 -14.31 -5.67 11.92
CA GLY A 235 -13.84 -7.00 11.55
C GLY A 235 -13.16 -7.05 10.16
N TRP A 236 -12.93 -5.91 9.50
CA TRP A 236 -12.37 -5.83 8.16
C TRP A 236 -11.17 -4.90 8.09
N VAL A 237 -10.18 -5.29 7.29
CA VAL A 237 -8.96 -4.53 7.09
C VAL A 237 -8.51 -4.55 5.64
N VAL A 238 -7.73 -3.55 5.25
CA VAL A 238 -6.81 -3.61 4.11
C VAL A 238 -5.37 -3.68 4.60
N PHE A 239 -4.51 -4.34 3.84
CA PHE A 239 -3.07 -4.43 4.12
C PHE A 239 -2.23 -3.98 2.92
N HIS A 240 -1.05 -3.40 3.20
CA HIS A 240 -0.13 -2.95 2.15
C HIS A 240 0.71 -4.10 1.60
N GLU A 241 1.31 -4.89 2.50
CA GLU A 241 2.28 -5.91 2.13
C GLU A 241 1.89 -7.28 2.70
N MET A 242 2.33 -8.33 1.99
CA MET A 242 2.19 -9.72 2.42
C MET A 242 3.53 -10.43 2.28
N GLU A 243 3.96 -11.10 3.35
CA GLU A 243 5.22 -11.84 3.42
C GLU A 243 4.94 -13.32 3.69
N GLU A 244 5.42 -14.19 2.81
CA GLU A 244 5.35 -15.64 3.01
C GLU A 244 6.60 -16.13 3.78
N THR A 245 6.40 -16.52 5.04
CA THR A 245 7.45 -17.14 5.87
C THR A 245 7.02 -18.56 6.27
N LYS A 246 7.10 -18.92 7.56
CA LYS A 246 6.44 -20.12 8.10
C LYS A 246 4.92 -19.96 8.15
N LYS A 247 4.45 -18.72 8.25
CA LYS A 247 3.05 -18.30 8.21
C LYS A 247 2.96 -17.09 7.28
N THR A 248 1.89 -16.98 6.50
CA THR A 248 1.66 -15.79 5.67
C THR A 248 1.30 -14.62 6.57
N GLN A 249 2.17 -13.61 6.59
CA GLN A 249 2.01 -12.42 7.43
C GLN A 249 1.63 -11.21 6.59
N ILE A 250 0.76 -10.35 7.14
CA ILE A 250 0.38 -9.08 6.52
C ILE A 250 0.91 -7.91 7.35
N ARG A 251 1.34 -6.85 6.65
CA ARG A 251 1.94 -5.64 7.25
C ARG A 251 1.21 -4.39 6.78
N ILE A 252 1.35 -3.34 7.58
CA ILE A 252 0.77 -2.02 7.36
C ILE A 252 -0.74 -2.15 7.12
N ILE A 253 -1.47 -2.34 8.21
CA ILE A 253 -2.87 -2.73 8.20
C ILE A 253 -3.74 -1.57 8.64
N THR A 254 -4.87 -1.35 7.97
CA THR A 254 -5.85 -0.33 8.36
C THR A 254 -7.25 -0.90 8.32
N GLU A 255 -8.01 -0.64 9.38
CA GLU A 255 -9.41 -1.02 9.52
C GLU A 255 -10.27 -0.28 8.49
N ILE A 256 -11.17 -1.01 7.83
CA ILE A 256 -12.08 -0.49 6.80
C ILE A 256 -13.50 -0.99 7.03
N GLU A 257 -14.46 -0.35 6.38
CA GLU A 257 -15.81 -0.90 6.24
C GLU A 257 -15.86 -1.85 5.03
N PRO A 258 -16.61 -2.97 5.12
CA PRO A 258 -16.67 -3.97 4.04
C PRO A 258 -17.34 -3.47 2.76
N ASP A 259 -18.29 -2.54 2.86
CA ASP A 259 -18.99 -1.95 1.72
C ASP A 259 -18.04 -1.19 0.79
N TRP A 260 -16.94 -0.63 1.31
CA TRP A 260 -15.93 0.05 0.49
C TRP A 260 -15.20 -0.91 -0.46
N LEU A 261 -15.13 -2.20 -0.15
CA LEU A 261 -14.58 -3.21 -1.07
C LEU A 261 -15.54 -3.50 -2.22
N THR A 262 -16.85 -3.52 -1.92
CA THR A 262 -17.89 -3.79 -2.92
C THR A 262 -18.03 -2.66 -3.94
N GLU A 263 -17.70 -1.42 -3.56
CA GLU A 263 -17.62 -0.26 -4.47
C GLU A 263 -16.62 -0.49 -5.63
N HIS A 264 -15.64 -1.37 -5.44
CA HIS A 264 -14.64 -1.76 -6.43
C HIS A 264 -14.87 -3.16 -7.03
N GLY A 265 -16.11 -3.67 -6.92
CA GLY A 265 -16.51 -4.94 -7.53
C GLY A 265 -16.04 -6.20 -6.80
N LEU A 266 -15.56 -6.09 -5.55
CA LEU A 266 -15.20 -7.25 -4.73
C LEU A 266 -16.33 -7.61 -3.75
N GLU A 267 -17.04 -8.69 -4.06
CA GLU A 267 -17.93 -9.37 -3.12
C GLU A 267 -17.16 -10.47 -2.38
N TYR A 268 -17.10 -10.40 -1.04
CA TYR A 268 -16.62 -11.53 -0.25
C TYR A 268 -17.69 -12.60 -0.17
N ARG A 269 -17.42 -13.77 -0.76
CA ARG A 269 -18.25 -14.97 -0.59
C ARG A 269 -17.59 -15.90 0.42
N ASP A 270 -18.18 -15.97 1.61
CA ASP A 270 -17.82 -17.02 2.56
C ASP A 270 -18.17 -18.36 1.91
N LYS A 271 -17.19 -19.25 1.72
CA LYS A 271 -17.44 -20.60 1.16
C LYS A 271 -18.17 -21.51 2.16
N ARG A 272 -18.80 -20.94 3.18
CA ARG A 272 -19.67 -21.60 4.17
C ARG A 272 -20.97 -20.81 4.27
N GLY A 273 -21.82 -21.04 3.28
CA GLY A 273 -23.19 -20.54 3.16
C GLY A 273 -23.85 -21.21 1.97
#